data_AF-A0A3D2JU31-F1
#
_entry.id   AF-A0A3D2JU31-F1
#
_cell.length_a   1.000
_cell.length_b   1.000
_cell.length_c   1.000
_cell.angle_alpha   90.00
_cell.angle_beta   90.00
_cell.angle_gamma   90.00
#
_symmetry.space_group_name_H-M   'P 1'
#
loop_
_entity.id
_entity.type
_entity.pdbx_description
1 polymer ?
#
loop_
_entity_poly.entity_id
_entity_poly.type
_entity_poly.pdbx_seq_one_letter_code
_entity_poly.pdbx_strand_id
1 'polypeptide(L)' 'MARPVEFDEAKVLTNAMEQFWKEGYEASSVQKLLDCTGINRGTLYNSFGDKDTF' A
#
# COMPACT_ATOMS: atom_id res chain seq x y z
N MET A 1 -11.02 -13.23 13.85
CA MET A 1 -11.50 -11.87 14.12
C MET A 1 -10.39 -10.91 13.71
N ALA A 2 -10.49 -10.31 12.52
CA ALA A 2 -9.52 -9.34 12.04
C ALA A 2 -9.56 -8.12 12.97
N ARG A 3 -8.42 -7.78 13.58
CA ARG A 3 -8.31 -6.48 14.27
C ARG A 3 -8.50 -5.42 13.20
N PRO A 4 -9.46 -4.49 13.33
CA PRO A 4 -9.58 -3.40 12.40
C PRO A 4 -8.28 -2.65 12.48
N VAL A 5 -7.53 -2.68 11.40
CA VAL A 5 -6.26 -2.00 11.37
C VAL A 5 -6.59 -0.50 11.33
N GLU A 6 -5.98 0.29 12.21
CA GLU A 6 -6.19 1.74 12.31
C GLU A 6 -5.54 2.50 11.14
N PHE A 7 -5.73 2.05 9.90
CA PHE A 7 -5.34 2.79 8.71
C PHE A 7 -6.55 3.02 7.82
N ASP A 8 -6.51 4.14 7.10
CA ASP A 8 -7.51 4.50 6.12
C ASP A 8 -7.18 3.82 4.78
N GLU A 9 -7.83 2.70 4.50
CA GLU A 9 -7.60 1.90 3.29
C GLU A 9 -7.80 2.73 2.01
N ALA A 10 -8.80 3.61 1.99
CA ALA A 10 -9.07 4.47 0.85
C ALA A 10 -7.92 5.45 0.60
N LYS A 11 -7.34 5.99 1.68
CA LYS A 11 -6.15 6.84 1.60
C LYS A 11 -4.92 6.07 1.12
N VAL A 12 -4.73 4.84 1.59
CA VAL A 12 -3.63 3.96 1.16
C VAL A 12 -3.73 3.68 -0.35
N LEU A 13 -4.92 3.30 -0.84
CA LEU A 13 -5.16 3.03 -2.26
C LEU A 13 -4.99 4.27 -3.13
N THR A 14 -5.46 5.42 -2.66
CA THR A 14 -5.30 6.70 -3.39
C THR A 14 -3.84 7.07 -3.54
N ASN A 15 -3.07 7.04 -2.44
CA ASN A 15 -1.64 7.34 -2.47
C ASN A 15 -0.85 6.32 -3.29
N ALA A 16 -1.25 5.04 -3.25
CA ALA A 16 -0.66 3.99 -4.07
C ALA A 16 -0.89 4.23 -5.57
N MET A 17 -2.13 4.53 -5.97
CA MET A 17 -2.48 4.86 -7.35
C MET A 17 -1.72 6.08 -7.86
N GLU A 18 -1.65 7.15 -7.07
CA GLU A 18 -0.88 8.35 -7.45
C GLU A 18 0.61 8.04 -7.64
N GLN A 19 1.17 7.17 -6.80
CA GLN A 19 2.56 6.75 -6.93
C GLN A 19 2.78 5.90 -8.20
N PHE A 20 1.85 5.00 -8.50
CA PHE A 20 1.87 4.24 -9.74
C PHE A 20 1.74 5.14 -10.98
N TRP A 21 0.95 6.21 -10.91
CA TRP A 21 0.85 7.20 -11.99
C TRP A 21 2.10 8.07 -12.16
N LYS A 22 2.81 8.38 -11.07
CA LYS A 22 4.04 9.21 -11.14
C LYS A 22 5.26 8.45 -11.60
N GLU A 23 5.50 7.26 -11.07
CA GLU A 23 6.75 6.51 -11.32
C GLU A 23 6.56 5.29 -12.21
N GLY A 24 5.32 4.85 -12.43
CA GLY A 24 5.01 3.60 -13.12
C GLY A 24 4.90 2.42 -12.15
N TYR A 25 4.05 1.45 -12.51
CA TYR A 25 3.78 0.26 -11.71
C TYR A 25 5.02 -0.61 -11.46
N GLU A 26 5.91 -0.71 -12.45
CA GLU A 26 7.14 -1.51 -12.35
C GLU A 26 8.20 -0.85 -11.45
N ALA A 27 8.33 0.48 -11.50
CA ALA A 27 9.29 1.23 -10.68
C ALA A 27 8.82 1.46 -9.23
N SER A 28 7.52 1.32 -8.99
CA SER A 28 6.93 1.40 -7.64
C SER A 28 7.18 0.10 -6.88
N SER A 29 8.00 0.19 -5.84
CA SER A 29 8.28 -0.92 -4.94
C SER A 29 7.38 -0.87 -3.71
N VAL A 30 7.13 -2.02 -3.07
CA VAL A 30 6.40 -2.09 -1.79
C VAL A 30 6.96 -1.09 -0.78
N GLN A 31 8.29 -0.92 -0.74
CA GLN A 31 8.94 0.07 0.14
C GLN A 31 8.43 1.51 -0.08
N LYS A 32 8.19 1.92 -1.33
CA LYS A 32 7.66 3.25 -1.66
C LYS A 32 6.18 3.37 -1.32
N LEU A 33 5.42 2.29 -1.47
CA LEU A 33 4.04 2.25 -1.00
C LEU A 33 3.98 2.44 0.51
N LEU A 34 4.84 1.78 1.29
CA LEU A 34 4.93 2.00 2.74
C LEU A 34 5.31 3.44 3.07
N ASP A 35 6.26 4.01 2.31
CA ASP A 35 6.73 5.39 2.51
C ASP A 35 5.63 6.42 2.21
N CYS A 36 4.85 6.24 1.13
CA CYS A 36 3.79 7.19 0.76
C CYS A 36 2.48 6.99 1.53
N THR A 37 2.19 5.77 1.98
CA THR A 37 0.94 5.43 2.69
C THR A 37 1.10 5.47 4.21
N GLY A 38 2.34 5.41 4.71
CA GLY A 38 2.67 5.44 6.13
C GLY A 38 2.31 4.15 6.88
N ILE A 39 1.93 3.09 6.18
CA ILE A 39 1.60 1.81 6.81
C ILE A 39 2.84 0.92 6.93
N ASN A 40 2.82 0.01 7.90
CA ASN A 40 3.88 -0.96 8.08
C ASN A 40 3.77 -2.12 7.09
N ARG A 41 4.91 -2.74 6.78
CA ARG A 41 5.02 -3.85 5.82
C ARG A 41 4.12 -5.04 6.18
N GLY A 42 4.05 -5.37 7.47
CA GLY A 42 3.15 -6.42 7.97
C GLY A 42 1.67 -6.09 7.79
N THR A 43 1.30 -4.82 7.93
CA THR A 43 -0.07 -4.35 7.67
C THR A 43 -0.43 -4.43 6.19
N LEU A 44 0.51 -4.02 5.32
CA LEU A 44 0.32 -4.09 3.88
C LEU A 44 0.11 -5.54 3.44
N TYR A 45 1.02 -6.45 3.82
CA TYR A 45 0.88 -7.87 3.46
C TYR A 45 -0.35 -8.55 4.09
N ASN A 46 -0.75 -8.15 5.31
CA ASN A 46 -1.91 -8.73 5.97
C ASN A 46 -3.25 -8.21 5.42
N SER A 47 -3.28 -7.01 4.83
CA SER A 47 -4.53 -6.37 4.36
C SER A 47 -4.68 -6.41 2.85
N PHE A 48 -3.59 -6.22 2.10
CA PHE A 48 -3.58 -6.15 0.64
C PHE A 48 -2.83 -7.30 -0.03
N GLY A 49 -2.12 -8.14 0.74
CA GLY A 49 -1.33 -9.22 0.17
C GLY A 49 -0.03 -8.73 -0.48
N ASP A 50 0.42 -9.43 -1.52
CA ASP A 50 1.67 -9.13 -2.20
C ASP A 50 1.51 -8.03 -3.25
N LYS A 51 2.62 -7.49 -3.77
CA LYS A 51 2.57 -6.43 -4.80
C LYS A 51 1.76 -6.87 -6.03
N ASP A 52 1.80 -8.16 -6.36
CA ASP A 52 1.06 -8.78 -7.48
C ASP A 52 -0.46 -8.87 -7.23
N THR A 53 -0.88 -8.74 -5.97
CA THR A 53 -2.28 -8.79 -5.53
C THR A 53 -2.83 -7.39 -5.22
N PHE A 54 -1.99 -6.36 -5.27
CA PHE A 54 -2.29 -4.95 -5.00
C PHE A 54 -2.77 -4.23 -6.27
#